data_AF-A0A1X2AS43-F1
#
_entry.id   AF-A0A1X2AS43-F1
#
_cell.length_a   1.000
_cell.length_b   1.000
_cell.length_c   1.000
_cell.angle_alpha   90.00
_cell.angle_beta   90.00
_cell.angle_gamma   90.00
#
_symmetry.space_group_name_H-M   'P 1'
#
loop_
_entity.id
_entity.type
_entity.pdbx_description
1 polymer ?
#
loop_
_entity_poly.entity_id
_entity_poly.type
_entity_poly.pdbx_seq_one_letter_code
_entity_poly.pdbx_strand_id
1 'polypeptide(L)'
;MLAIGRSRWLALAASLVVSAAIIYAQGAKPLHAESAKAPCCVDNPAAGPTPPAPAPAGPPSMVAGAPSAAAGPAPQIATPAEVEKLAAGAPAAAQQFLFPLSPGVASEQRLQVKTIWAARAISVLFPEITTIYGYREDPLPWHPNGLAIDVMIPNHSSPDGIQLGNEIAGYALANAKRWGINHVIWRQKIYPGVGSPSWTADYGNETLNHYDHVHIATNGGGYPTGHETYYIGSMTPAPSQ
;
A
#
# COMPACT_ATOMS: atom_id res chain seq x y z
N MET A 1 -3.15 -0.58 -51.19
CA MET A 1 -3.37 -0.28 -49.76
C MET A 1 -4.31 -1.33 -49.18
N LEU A 2 -3.81 -2.32 -48.42
CA LEU A 2 -4.55 -3.14 -47.42
C LEU A 2 -3.58 -4.23 -46.89
N ALA A 3 -2.66 -3.90 -45.99
CA ALA A 3 -1.80 -4.92 -45.35
C ALA A 3 -1.35 -4.58 -43.92
N ILE A 4 -1.68 -3.40 -43.38
CA ILE A 4 -1.16 -2.95 -42.07
C ILE A 4 -2.09 -3.34 -40.89
N GLY A 5 -3.28 -3.90 -41.16
CA GLY A 5 -4.26 -4.22 -40.12
C GLY A 5 -4.04 -5.55 -39.39
N ARG A 6 -3.66 -6.61 -40.09
CA ARG A 6 -3.71 -7.99 -39.55
C ARG A 6 -2.64 -8.31 -38.49
N SER A 7 -1.47 -7.67 -38.57
CA SER A 7 -0.35 -7.96 -37.65
C SER A 7 -0.56 -7.41 -36.23
N ARG A 8 -1.35 -6.33 -36.08
CA ARG A 8 -1.61 -5.69 -34.77
C ARG A 8 -2.66 -6.47 -33.96
N TRP A 9 -3.62 -7.10 -34.65
CA TRP A 9 -4.63 -7.94 -34.02
C TRP A 9 -4.06 -9.28 -33.52
N LEU A 10 -3.10 -9.85 -34.24
CA LEU A 10 -2.41 -11.08 -33.82
C LEU A 10 -1.57 -10.86 -32.55
N ALA A 11 -0.92 -9.70 -32.41
CA ALA A 11 -0.14 -9.36 -31.22
C ALA A 11 -1.03 -9.16 -29.96
N LEU A 12 -2.22 -8.56 -30.12
CA LEU A 12 -3.19 -8.39 -29.03
C LEU A 12 -3.81 -9.72 -28.59
N ALA A 13 -4.15 -10.60 -29.55
CA ALA A 13 -4.71 -11.92 -29.24
C ALA A 13 -3.70 -12.82 -28.50
N ALA A 14 -2.43 -12.79 -28.90
CA ALA A 14 -1.36 -13.55 -28.23
C ALA A 14 -1.15 -13.10 -26.77
N SER A 15 -1.24 -11.79 -26.49
CA SER A 15 -1.06 -11.23 -25.14
C SER A 15 -2.19 -11.60 -24.18
N LEU A 16 -3.43 -11.66 -24.66
CA LEU A 16 -4.59 -12.08 -23.86
C LEU A 16 -4.57 -13.57 -23.49
N VAL A 17 -4.10 -14.43 -24.41
CA VAL A 17 -4.00 -15.88 -24.16
C VAL A 17 -2.92 -16.19 -23.11
N VAL A 18 -1.77 -15.51 -23.14
CA VAL A 18 -0.72 -15.65 -22.13
C VAL A 18 -1.19 -15.17 -20.76
N SER A 19 -1.95 -14.07 -20.70
CA SER A 19 -2.46 -13.50 -19.44
C SER A 19 -3.52 -14.39 -18.79
N ALA A 20 -4.41 -15.01 -19.58
CA ALA A 20 -5.41 -15.94 -19.07
C ALA A 20 -4.80 -17.25 -18.53
N ALA A 21 -3.72 -17.75 -19.14
CA ALA A 21 -3.06 -18.98 -18.69
C ALA A 21 -2.37 -18.83 -17.32
N ILE A 22 -1.83 -17.64 -17.01
CA ILE A 22 -1.21 -17.34 -15.72
C ILE A 22 -2.25 -17.28 -14.59
N ILE A 23 -3.46 -16.77 -14.87
CA ILE A 23 -4.57 -16.71 -13.91
C ILE A 23 -5.14 -18.11 -13.66
N TYR A 24 -5.26 -18.96 -14.68
CA TYR A 24 -5.77 -20.33 -14.54
C TYR A 24 -4.83 -21.23 -13.72
N ALA A 25 -3.51 -21.08 -13.88
CA ALA A 25 -2.52 -21.88 -13.14
C ALA A 25 -2.46 -21.57 -11.63
N GLN A 26 -2.90 -20.38 -11.21
CA GLN A 26 -2.91 -19.98 -9.80
C GLN A 26 -4.22 -20.34 -9.06
N GLY A 27 -5.26 -20.76 -9.78
CA GLY A 27 -6.59 -21.07 -9.23
C GLY A 27 -6.83 -22.54 -8.85
N ALA A 28 -5.89 -23.45 -9.11
CA ALA A 28 -6.08 -24.88 -8.85
C ALA A 28 -5.46 -25.32 -7.51
N LYS A 29 -6.23 -25.17 -6.42
CA LYS A 29 -6.13 -26.06 -5.24
C LYS A 29 -7.54 -26.51 -4.84
N PRO A 30 -7.77 -27.83 -4.67
CA PRO A 30 -9.10 -28.37 -4.38
C PRO A 30 -9.51 -28.11 -2.94
N LEU A 31 -10.81 -27.90 -2.75
CA LEU A 31 -11.53 -27.70 -1.49
C LEU A 31 -11.82 -29.03 -0.76
N HIS A 32 -12.08 -28.86 0.54
CA HIS A 32 -12.80 -29.73 1.51
C HIS A 32 -11.96 -30.77 2.27
N ALA A 33 -12.13 -31.00 3.58
CA ALA A 33 -12.84 -30.33 4.67
C ALA A 33 -12.48 -31.08 5.98
N GLU A 34 -12.69 -30.42 7.14
CA GLU A 34 -13.40 -30.95 8.33
C GLU A 34 -12.75 -30.70 9.71
N SER A 35 -13.34 -29.74 10.42
CA SER A 35 -13.80 -29.72 11.82
C SER A 35 -12.95 -30.29 12.97
N ALA A 36 -12.64 -29.45 13.99
CA ALA A 36 -13.29 -29.50 15.32
C ALA A 36 -12.54 -28.71 16.43
N LYS A 37 -13.27 -27.76 17.05
CA LYS A 37 -13.40 -27.40 18.49
C LYS A 37 -12.22 -27.58 19.50
N ALA A 38 -11.90 -26.48 20.18
CA ALA A 38 -11.06 -26.25 21.38
C ALA A 38 -11.35 -27.21 22.59
N PRO A 39 -10.51 -27.36 23.66
CA PRO A 39 -9.78 -26.28 24.35
C PRO A 39 -8.40 -26.61 25.02
N CYS A 40 -7.98 -25.64 25.82
CA CYS A 40 -6.77 -25.35 26.59
C CYS A 40 -6.26 -26.36 27.65
N CYS A 41 -5.01 -26.10 28.07
CA CYS A 41 -4.25 -26.55 29.25
C CYS A 41 -3.48 -27.89 29.10
N VAL A 42 -2.15 -27.91 29.33
CA VAL A 42 -1.48 -28.33 30.59
C VAL A 42 0.06 -28.35 30.46
N ASP A 43 0.71 -28.32 31.63
CA ASP A 43 2.11 -28.06 31.98
C ASP A 43 3.22 -29.00 31.49
N ASN A 44 4.46 -28.52 31.63
CA ASN A 44 5.73 -29.23 31.42
C ASN A 44 6.31 -29.72 32.77
N PRO A 45 7.04 -30.86 32.83
CA PRO A 45 8.34 -30.81 33.51
C PRO A 45 9.47 -31.70 32.91
N ALA A 46 10.65 -31.06 32.82
CA ALA A 46 12.04 -31.46 33.12
C ALA A 46 12.60 -32.92 33.01
N ALA A 47 13.70 -32.99 32.23
CA ALA A 47 15.06 -33.55 32.50
C ALA A 47 15.33 -35.06 32.73
N GLY A 48 16.28 -35.60 31.96
CA GLY A 48 17.06 -36.83 32.26
C GLY A 48 17.93 -37.30 31.08
N PRO A 49 19.09 -37.98 31.27
CA PRO A 49 20.35 -37.70 30.54
C PRO A 49 20.77 -38.71 29.43
N THR A 50 21.74 -38.29 28.60
CA THR A 50 22.50 -39.04 27.56
C THR A 50 23.37 -40.17 28.13
N PRO A 51 23.76 -41.21 27.34
CA PRO A 51 25.10 -41.27 26.68
C PRO A 51 25.11 -42.09 25.35
N PRO A 52 26.25 -42.58 24.76
CA PRO A 52 26.76 -42.17 23.45
C PRO A 52 26.77 -43.27 22.33
N ALA A 53 27.27 -42.89 21.15
CA ALA A 53 27.35 -43.63 19.86
C ALA A 53 28.12 -44.98 19.87
N PRO A 54 27.95 -45.85 18.85
CA PRO A 54 28.82 -45.79 17.66
C PRO A 54 28.17 -46.17 16.29
N ALA A 55 28.83 -45.77 15.19
CA ALA A 55 28.65 -46.23 13.80
C ALA A 55 29.33 -47.63 13.59
N PRO A 56 29.42 -48.28 12.40
CA PRO A 56 28.99 -47.94 11.03
C PRO A 56 28.32 -49.12 10.23
N ALA A 57 27.86 -48.90 8.98
CA ALA A 57 28.06 -49.82 7.83
C ALA A 57 27.21 -49.45 6.58
N GLY A 58 27.91 -49.23 5.47
CA GLY A 58 27.72 -49.71 4.08
C GLY A 58 26.35 -49.78 3.34
N PRO A 59 26.35 -49.69 1.99
CA PRO A 59 25.21 -49.28 1.17
C PRO A 59 24.41 -50.45 0.55
N PRO A 60 23.31 -50.17 -0.18
CA PRO A 60 23.32 -50.61 -1.57
C PRO A 60 22.74 -49.63 -2.61
N SER A 61 23.35 -49.81 -3.79
CA SER A 61 23.06 -49.38 -5.17
C SER A 61 21.63 -48.98 -5.58
N MET A 62 21.58 -47.80 -6.23
CA MET A 62 21.14 -47.56 -7.61
C MET A 62 20.00 -48.43 -8.18
N VAL A 63 18.84 -47.81 -8.40
CA VAL A 63 18.01 -48.07 -9.59
C VAL A 63 17.75 -46.73 -10.28
N ALA A 64 18.17 -46.68 -11.54
CA ALA A 64 18.06 -45.55 -12.44
C ALA A 64 16.64 -45.40 -13.01
N GLY A 65 16.28 -44.17 -13.37
CA GLY A 65 15.35 -43.91 -14.47
C GLY A 65 14.09 -43.12 -14.12
N ALA A 66 14.20 -41.79 -14.07
CA ALA A 66 13.10 -40.87 -14.35
C ALA A 66 13.65 -39.68 -15.16
N PRO A 67 12.96 -39.21 -16.22
CA PRO A 67 13.51 -38.26 -17.16
C PRO A 67 13.69 -36.88 -16.52
N SER A 68 14.88 -36.31 -16.70
CA SER A 68 15.22 -34.95 -16.30
C SER A 68 14.32 -33.97 -17.07
N ALA A 69 13.46 -33.26 -16.35
CA ALA A 69 12.87 -32.04 -16.86
C ALA A 69 14.01 -31.09 -17.23
N ALA A 70 14.11 -30.73 -18.51
CA ALA A 70 15.10 -29.79 -19.00
C ALA A 70 15.02 -28.50 -18.17
N ALA A 71 16.04 -28.25 -17.36
CA ALA A 71 16.24 -26.98 -16.70
C ALA A 71 16.27 -25.90 -17.79
N GLY A 72 15.31 -24.98 -17.75
CA GLY A 72 15.36 -23.78 -18.58
C GLY A 72 16.66 -23.02 -18.34
N PRO A 73 17.08 -22.13 -19.27
CA PRO A 73 18.30 -21.37 -19.11
C PRO A 73 18.27 -20.62 -17.77
N ALA A 74 19.35 -20.75 -16.99
CA ALA A 74 19.51 -20.00 -15.76
C ALA A 74 19.41 -18.49 -16.05
N PRO A 75 18.83 -17.68 -15.14
CA PRO A 75 18.78 -16.23 -15.30
C PRO A 75 20.19 -15.68 -15.58
N GLN A 76 20.34 -14.95 -16.68
CA GLN A 76 21.60 -14.28 -17.01
C GLN A 76 21.77 -13.08 -16.10
N ILE A 77 22.85 -13.06 -15.33
CA ILE A 77 23.23 -11.91 -14.50
C ILE A 77 24.06 -10.97 -15.37
N ALA A 78 23.68 -9.69 -15.42
CA ALA A 78 24.41 -8.68 -16.17
C ALA A 78 25.87 -8.57 -15.70
N THR A 79 26.79 -8.50 -16.65
CA THR A 79 28.21 -8.26 -16.37
C THR A 79 28.44 -6.84 -15.87
N PRO A 80 29.52 -6.58 -15.12
CA PRO A 80 29.86 -5.23 -14.68
C PRO A 80 29.93 -4.20 -15.81
N ALA A 81 30.42 -4.61 -16.99
CA ALA A 81 30.50 -3.75 -18.17
C ALA A 81 29.11 -3.41 -18.76
N GLU A 82 28.14 -4.31 -18.67
CA GLU A 82 26.76 -4.06 -19.10
C GLU A 82 26.03 -3.14 -18.11
N VAL A 83 26.29 -3.29 -16.80
CA VAL A 83 25.81 -2.38 -15.77
C VAL A 83 26.38 -0.97 -15.97
N GLU A 84 27.66 -0.87 -16.30
CA GLU A 84 28.32 0.42 -16.54
C GLU A 84 27.81 1.10 -17.81
N LYS A 85 27.56 0.36 -18.89
CA LYS A 85 26.92 0.89 -20.10
C LYS A 85 25.48 1.35 -19.84
N LEU A 86 24.74 0.65 -19.00
CA LEU A 86 23.39 1.04 -18.59
C LEU A 86 23.40 2.30 -17.72
N ALA A 87 24.36 2.39 -16.80
CA ALA A 87 24.54 3.54 -15.91
C ALA A 87 25.07 4.78 -16.65
N ALA A 88 25.89 4.61 -17.68
CA ALA A 88 26.44 5.72 -18.48
C ALA A 88 25.36 6.54 -19.22
N GLY A 89 24.16 5.98 -19.41
CA GLY A 89 23.00 6.68 -19.97
C GLY A 89 21.98 7.15 -18.93
N ALA A 90 22.17 6.85 -17.65
CA ALA A 90 21.26 7.25 -16.60
C ALA A 90 21.46 8.74 -16.25
N PRO A 91 20.38 9.53 -16.06
CA PRO A 91 20.51 10.91 -15.62
C PRO A 91 21.30 10.98 -14.31
N ALA A 92 22.38 11.77 -14.29
CA ALA A 92 23.24 11.93 -13.10
C ALA A 92 22.50 12.56 -11.89
N ALA A 93 21.32 13.15 -12.13
CA ALA A 93 20.38 13.58 -11.12
C ALA A 93 18.98 13.14 -11.55
N ALA A 94 18.22 12.56 -10.62
CA ALA A 94 16.79 12.38 -10.82
C ALA A 94 16.18 13.75 -11.14
N GLN A 95 15.51 13.88 -12.29
CA GLN A 95 14.74 15.09 -12.56
C GLN A 95 13.77 15.30 -11.39
N GLN A 96 13.89 16.45 -10.73
CA GLN A 96 12.93 16.86 -9.72
C GLN A 96 11.60 17.06 -10.45
N PHE A 97 10.74 16.04 -10.38
CA PHE A 97 9.36 16.14 -10.83
C PHE A 97 8.61 17.05 -9.86
N LEU A 98 8.68 18.35 -10.14
CA LEU A 98 7.91 19.38 -9.45
C LEU A 98 6.55 19.49 -10.13
N PHE A 99 5.62 18.63 -9.73
CA PHE A 99 4.22 18.76 -10.12
C PHE A 99 3.50 19.62 -9.07
N PRO A 100 3.18 20.91 -9.37
CA PRO A 100 2.53 21.79 -8.41
C PRO A 100 1.10 21.31 -8.13
N LEU A 101 0.69 21.41 -6.88
CA LEU A 101 -0.64 21.06 -6.40
C LEU A 101 -1.46 22.34 -6.23
N SER A 102 -2.41 22.55 -7.14
CA SER A 102 -3.45 23.57 -7.01
C SER A 102 -4.39 23.26 -5.84
N PRO A 103 -5.13 24.26 -5.31
CA PRO A 103 -6.21 24.02 -4.36
C PRO A 103 -7.19 22.96 -4.87
N GLY A 104 -7.61 22.08 -3.98
CA GLY A 104 -8.50 20.95 -4.27
C GLY A 104 -9.95 21.22 -3.86
N VAL A 105 -10.69 20.14 -3.58
CA VAL A 105 -12.10 20.21 -3.15
C VAL A 105 -12.28 20.55 -1.66
N ALA A 106 -11.21 20.44 -0.87
CA ALA A 106 -11.24 20.75 0.56
C ALA A 106 -11.23 22.27 0.79
N SER A 107 -12.01 22.76 1.75
CA SER A 107 -11.78 24.09 2.30
C SER A 107 -10.46 24.10 3.06
N GLU A 108 -9.54 24.99 2.66
CA GLU A 108 -8.24 25.17 3.33
C GLU A 108 -8.31 26.13 4.51
N GLN A 109 -9.49 26.68 4.80
CA GLN A 109 -9.68 27.61 5.89
C GLN A 109 -9.30 26.94 7.22
N ARG A 110 -8.37 27.58 7.94
CA ARG A 110 -7.83 27.10 9.22
C ARG A 110 -7.16 25.73 9.16
N LEU A 111 -6.82 25.20 7.99
CA LEU A 111 -5.97 24.02 7.89
C LEU A 111 -4.49 24.40 8.04
N GLN A 112 -3.71 23.48 8.61
CA GLN A 112 -2.26 23.61 8.68
C GLN A 112 -1.59 23.07 7.42
N VAL A 113 -0.36 23.51 7.16
CA VAL A 113 0.33 23.29 5.88
C VAL A 113 0.45 21.81 5.47
N LYS A 114 0.78 20.88 6.38
CA LYS A 114 0.83 19.45 6.00
C LYS A 114 -0.56 18.86 5.76
N THR A 115 -1.58 19.34 6.45
CA THR A 115 -2.98 18.97 6.22
C THR A 115 -3.47 19.46 4.85
N ILE A 116 -3.15 20.71 4.48
CA ILE A 116 -3.42 21.26 3.15
C ILE A 116 -2.71 20.42 2.08
N TRP A 117 -1.45 20.07 2.31
CA TRP A 117 -0.68 19.26 1.38
C TRP A 117 -1.34 17.90 1.12
N ALA A 118 -1.75 17.18 2.18
CA ALA A 118 -2.48 15.92 2.04
C ALA A 118 -3.79 16.11 1.25
N ALA A 119 -4.59 17.13 1.60
CA ALA A 119 -5.87 17.40 0.94
C ALA A 119 -5.72 17.70 -0.57
N ARG A 120 -4.74 18.52 -0.96
CA ARG A 120 -4.47 18.84 -2.37
C ARG A 120 -3.97 17.63 -3.14
N ALA A 121 -3.05 16.85 -2.56
CA ALA A 121 -2.54 15.65 -3.19
C ALA A 121 -3.66 14.63 -3.44
N ILE A 122 -4.55 14.43 -2.46
CA ILE A 122 -5.71 13.54 -2.60
C ILE A 122 -6.66 14.05 -3.68
N SER A 123 -6.96 15.35 -3.70
CA SER A 123 -7.85 15.94 -4.71
C SER A 123 -7.34 15.75 -6.15
N VAL A 124 -6.02 15.74 -6.36
CA VAL A 124 -5.42 15.51 -7.69
C VAL A 124 -5.41 14.04 -8.06
N LEU A 125 -5.11 13.16 -7.12
CA LEU A 125 -4.89 11.73 -7.39
C LEU A 125 -6.18 10.91 -7.42
N PHE A 126 -7.21 11.37 -6.71
CA PHE A 126 -8.48 10.69 -6.56
C PHE A 126 -9.63 11.63 -6.97
N PRO A 127 -9.78 11.93 -8.28
CA PRO A 127 -10.78 12.88 -8.77
C PRO A 127 -12.24 12.47 -8.50
N GLU A 128 -12.49 11.20 -8.14
CA GLU A 128 -13.78 10.68 -7.68
C GLU A 128 -14.20 11.28 -6.32
N ILE A 129 -13.23 11.81 -5.56
CA ILE A 129 -13.48 12.50 -4.29
C ILE A 129 -13.94 13.92 -4.57
N THR A 130 -15.23 14.15 -4.35
CA THR A 130 -15.86 15.47 -4.55
C THR A 130 -16.02 16.25 -3.24
N THR A 131 -15.73 15.65 -2.09
CA THR A 131 -15.92 16.29 -0.79
C THR A 131 -14.83 15.87 0.19
N ILE A 132 -14.17 16.86 0.78
CA ILE A 132 -13.23 16.69 1.88
C ILE A 132 -13.59 17.72 2.94
N TYR A 133 -13.99 17.25 4.12
CA TYR A 133 -14.20 18.13 5.27
C TYR A 133 -12.87 18.37 6.00
N GLY A 134 -12.76 19.53 6.64
CA GLY A 134 -11.54 19.98 7.30
C GLY A 134 -11.84 20.55 8.68
N TYR A 135 -11.48 21.82 8.89
CA TYR A 135 -11.73 22.52 10.15
C TYR A 135 -13.21 22.51 10.55
N ARG A 136 -13.45 22.13 11.81
CA ARG A 136 -14.71 22.25 12.55
C ARG A 136 -14.43 22.19 14.05
N GLU A 137 -15.36 22.71 14.85
CA GLU A 137 -15.30 22.58 16.31
C GLU A 137 -15.69 21.15 16.72
N ASP A 138 -14.82 20.50 17.49
CA ASP A 138 -14.91 19.11 17.93
C ASP A 138 -14.34 18.95 19.34
N PRO A 139 -14.71 17.87 20.08
CA PRO A 139 -14.12 17.57 21.38
C PRO A 139 -12.62 17.20 21.32
N LEU A 140 -12.14 16.71 20.16
CA LEU A 140 -10.76 16.31 19.96
C LEU A 140 -9.98 17.40 19.23
N PRO A 141 -8.66 17.52 19.44
CA PRO A 141 -7.89 18.67 18.96
C PRO A 141 -7.63 18.67 17.45
N TRP A 142 -7.96 17.60 16.72
CA TRP A 142 -7.50 17.41 15.34
C TRP A 142 -8.18 18.37 14.35
N HIS A 143 -9.50 18.31 14.20
CA HIS A 143 -10.23 19.25 13.34
C HIS A 143 -10.16 20.72 13.82
N PRO A 144 -10.33 21.05 15.12
CA PRO A 144 -10.34 22.43 15.60
C PRO A 144 -9.03 23.18 15.36
N ASN A 145 -7.91 22.46 15.36
CA ASN A 145 -6.58 23.02 15.12
C ASN A 145 -6.09 22.87 13.67
N GLY A 146 -6.94 22.43 12.74
CA GLY A 146 -6.58 22.30 11.32
C GLY A 146 -5.64 21.14 11.02
N LEU A 147 -5.60 20.13 11.88
CA LEU A 147 -4.68 19.00 11.79
C LEU A 147 -5.28 17.81 11.05
N ALA A 148 -6.58 17.81 10.78
CA ALA A 148 -7.26 16.68 10.14
C ALA A 148 -8.19 17.06 9.00
N ILE A 149 -8.41 16.06 8.13
CA ILE A 149 -9.39 16.05 7.06
C ILE A 149 -10.17 14.74 7.06
N ASP A 150 -11.45 14.83 6.70
CA ASP A 150 -12.33 13.68 6.45
C ASP A 150 -12.58 13.59 4.94
N VAL A 151 -11.99 12.58 4.29
CA VAL A 151 -12.11 12.34 2.85
C VAL A 151 -13.33 11.48 2.60
N MET A 152 -14.41 12.07 2.08
CA MET A 152 -15.70 11.40 1.93
C MET A 152 -15.65 10.39 0.78
N ILE A 153 -16.02 9.14 1.05
CA ILE A 153 -15.97 8.07 0.07
C ILE A 153 -17.34 7.92 -0.61
N PRO A 154 -17.45 8.11 -1.94
CA PRO A 154 -18.70 7.87 -2.64
C PRO A 154 -19.06 6.38 -2.60
N ASN A 155 -20.34 6.06 -2.39
CA ASN A 155 -20.83 4.68 -2.31
C ASN A 155 -19.99 3.80 -1.37
N HIS A 156 -19.62 4.32 -0.20
CA HIS A 156 -18.65 3.72 0.75
C HIS A 156 -18.95 2.29 1.24
N SER A 157 -20.20 1.83 1.10
CA SER A 157 -20.60 0.45 1.43
C SER A 157 -20.46 -0.52 0.25
N SER A 158 -20.23 -0.02 -0.96
CA SER A 158 -19.98 -0.84 -2.15
C SER A 158 -18.55 -1.38 -2.18
N PRO A 159 -18.28 -2.48 -2.92
CA PRO A 159 -16.91 -2.97 -3.13
C PRO A 159 -15.96 -1.90 -3.69
N ASP A 160 -16.41 -1.11 -4.66
CA ASP A 160 -15.61 -0.05 -5.28
C ASP A 160 -15.31 1.08 -4.29
N GLY A 161 -16.31 1.49 -3.49
CA GLY A 161 -16.10 2.49 -2.43
C GLY A 161 -15.12 2.00 -1.35
N ILE A 162 -15.22 0.73 -0.94
CA ILE A 162 -14.28 0.13 0.00
C ILE A 162 -12.86 0.10 -0.59
N GLN A 163 -12.73 -0.28 -1.87
CA GLN A 163 -11.46 -0.26 -2.56
C GLN A 163 -10.86 1.15 -2.64
N LEU A 164 -11.65 2.14 -3.05
CA LEU A 164 -11.21 3.54 -3.11
C LEU A 164 -10.74 4.04 -1.74
N GLY A 165 -11.50 3.78 -0.67
CA GLY A 165 -11.11 4.13 0.68
C GLY A 165 -9.81 3.43 1.12
N ASN A 166 -9.61 2.17 0.75
CA ASN A 166 -8.36 1.44 1.01
C ASN A 166 -7.17 2.07 0.27
N GLU A 167 -7.35 2.47 -0.99
CA GLU A 167 -6.31 3.11 -1.79
C GLU A 167 -5.92 4.47 -1.21
N ILE A 168 -6.89 5.29 -0.81
CA ILE A 168 -6.64 6.59 -0.17
C ILE A 168 -5.94 6.43 1.17
N ALA A 169 -6.42 5.53 2.03
CA ALA A 169 -5.79 5.25 3.33
C ALA A 169 -4.36 4.72 3.16
N GLY A 170 -4.16 3.79 2.22
CA GLY A 170 -2.84 3.25 1.87
C GLY A 170 -1.89 4.31 1.32
N TYR A 171 -2.39 5.20 0.46
CA TYR A 171 -1.60 6.30 -0.09
C TYR A 171 -1.18 7.30 0.99
N ALA A 172 -2.08 7.65 1.92
CA ALA A 172 -1.75 8.50 3.06
C ALA A 172 -0.66 7.87 3.93
N LEU A 173 -0.78 6.59 4.25
CA LEU A 173 0.22 5.85 5.05
C LEU A 173 1.57 5.71 4.32
N ALA A 174 1.57 5.45 3.01
CA ALA A 174 2.78 5.41 2.20
C ALA A 174 3.52 6.78 2.17
N ASN A 175 2.80 7.86 2.45
CA ASN A 175 3.33 9.22 2.55
C ASN A 175 3.49 9.70 3.99
N ALA A 176 3.34 8.83 5.00
CA ALA A 176 3.26 9.21 6.40
C ALA A 176 4.39 10.13 6.86
N LYS A 177 5.63 9.82 6.48
CA LYS A 177 6.80 10.67 6.81
C LYS A 177 6.74 12.03 6.13
N ARG A 178 6.34 12.10 4.85
CA ARG A 178 6.34 13.33 4.04
C ARG A 178 5.27 14.30 4.52
N TRP A 179 4.07 13.78 4.79
CA TRP A 179 2.94 14.58 5.25
C TRP A 179 2.89 14.71 6.78
N GLY A 180 3.85 14.12 7.50
CA GLY A 180 3.83 14.10 8.96
C GLY A 180 2.53 13.52 9.50
N ILE A 181 2.08 12.39 8.97
CA ILE A 181 0.82 11.74 9.39
C ILE A 181 0.95 11.33 10.86
N ASN A 182 0.00 11.77 11.66
CA ASN A 182 -0.18 11.31 13.03
C ASN A 182 -0.88 9.96 13.03
N HIS A 183 -2.03 9.89 12.35
CA HIS A 183 -2.76 8.66 12.14
C HIS A 183 -3.75 8.77 10.96
N VAL A 184 -4.18 7.62 10.46
CA VAL A 184 -5.29 7.45 9.52
C VAL A 184 -6.33 6.54 10.18
N ILE A 185 -7.62 6.84 10.03
CA ILE A 185 -8.70 5.94 10.46
C ILE A 185 -9.55 5.59 9.26
N TRP A 186 -9.77 4.28 9.07
CA TRP A 186 -10.65 3.76 8.03
C TRP A 186 -11.32 2.50 8.54
N ARG A 187 -12.66 2.50 8.54
CA ARG A 187 -13.54 1.37 8.93
C ARG A 187 -13.14 0.76 10.28
N GLN A 188 -13.21 1.58 11.33
CA GLN A 188 -12.84 1.25 12.72
C GLN A 188 -11.39 0.83 12.95
N LYS A 189 -10.51 0.94 11.96
CA LYS A 189 -9.10 0.66 12.14
C LYS A 189 -8.31 1.94 12.15
N ILE A 190 -7.61 2.18 13.25
CA ILE A 190 -6.66 3.28 13.37
C ILE A 190 -5.26 2.79 13.02
N TYR A 191 -4.59 3.55 12.18
CA TYR A 191 -3.26 3.32 11.68
C TYR A 191 -2.39 4.51 12.12
N PRO A 192 -1.59 4.37 13.18
CA PRO A 192 -0.59 5.37 13.52
C PRO A 192 0.39 5.59 12.37
N GLY A 193 0.86 6.82 12.16
CA GLY A 193 1.92 7.10 11.18
C GLY A 193 3.22 6.36 11.49
N VAL A 194 3.44 6.02 12.77
CA VAL A 194 4.49 5.12 13.26
C VAL A 194 3.89 4.19 14.31
N GLY A 195 4.04 2.87 14.14
CA GLY A 195 3.57 1.86 15.10
C GLY A 195 2.61 0.86 14.49
N SER A 196 2.03 0.02 15.35
CA SER A 196 1.08 -1.02 14.94
C SER A 196 -0.35 -0.49 14.91
N PRO A 197 -1.18 -0.91 13.93
CA PRO A 197 -2.58 -0.54 13.90
C PRO A 197 -3.39 -1.26 14.98
N SER A 198 -4.53 -0.67 15.36
CA SER A 198 -5.47 -1.26 16.31
C SER A 198 -6.92 -0.98 15.87
N TRP A 199 -7.86 -1.75 16.45
CA TRP A 199 -9.29 -1.50 16.27
C TRP A 199 -9.76 -0.43 17.26
N THR A 200 -10.62 0.47 16.80
CA THR A 200 -11.33 1.44 17.65
C THR A 200 -12.57 0.79 18.25
N ALA A 201 -13.16 1.45 19.26
CA ALA A 201 -14.47 1.04 19.74
C ALA A 201 -15.54 1.21 18.64
N ASP A 202 -16.68 0.54 18.83
CA ASP A 202 -17.89 0.77 18.06
C ASP A 202 -18.71 1.89 18.72
N TYR A 203 -18.96 2.95 17.95
CA TYR A 203 -19.71 4.14 18.37
C TYR A 203 -21.13 4.18 17.80
N GLY A 204 -21.60 3.07 17.19
CA GLY A 204 -23.00 2.85 16.86
C GLY A 204 -23.51 3.48 15.56
N ASN A 205 -22.65 4.13 14.77
CA ASN A 205 -22.99 4.58 13.42
C ASN A 205 -21.77 4.63 12.51
N GLU A 206 -22.03 4.62 11.20
CA GLU A 206 -21.02 4.54 10.15
C GLU A 206 -20.03 5.71 10.19
N THR A 207 -20.51 6.94 10.41
CA THR A 207 -19.67 8.13 10.46
C THR A 207 -18.70 8.09 11.63
N LEU A 208 -19.16 7.85 12.87
CA LEU A 208 -18.26 7.75 14.03
C LEU A 208 -17.30 6.55 13.92
N ASN A 209 -17.72 5.51 13.22
CA ASN A 209 -16.91 4.32 12.95
C ASN A 209 -16.03 4.45 11.70
N HIS A 210 -16.03 5.60 11.03
CA HIS A 210 -15.21 5.90 9.84
C HIS A 210 -15.46 4.93 8.68
N TYR A 211 -16.73 4.54 8.47
CA TYR A 211 -17.13 3.68 7.35
C TYR A 211 -17.46 4.46 6.08
N ASP A 212 -17.78 5.74 6.19
CA ASP A 212 -18.17 6.65 5.10
C ASP A 212 -17.06 7.63 4.66
N HIS A 213 -15.99 7.74 5.45
CA HIS A 213 -14.85 8.59 5.14
C HIS A 213 -13.52 8.03 5.65
N VAL A 214 -12.43 8.40 4.98
CA VAL A 214 -11.07 8.19 5.49
C VAL A 214 -10.67 9.43 6.28
N HIS A 215 -10.46 9.28 7.59
CA HIS A 215 -9.94 10.36 8.42
C HIS A 215 -8.42 10.36 8.38
N ILE A 216 -7.82 11.53 8.13
CA ILE A 216 -6.38 11.71 8.05
C ILE A 216 -5.98 12.85 8.98
N ALA A 217 -5.23 12.54 10.03
CA ALA A 217 -4.64 13.50 10.94
C ALA A 217 -3.14 13.65 10.70
N THR A 218 -2.65 14.88 10.71
CA THR A 218 -1.23 15.23 10.56
C THR A 218 -0.69 15.84 11.86
N ASN A 219 0.63 15.96 11.94
CA ASN A 219 1.33 16.69 12.98
C ASN A 219 1.31 18.22 12.73
N GLY A 220 0.62 18.69 11.69
CA GLY A 220 0.49 20.11 11.38
C GLY A 220 1.71 20.67 10.66
N GLY A 221 2.37 21.67 11.24
CA GLY A 221 3.49 22.39 10.60
C GLY A 221 3.26 23.89 10.51
N GLY A 222 2.27 24.40 11.25
CA GLY A 222 1.89 25.80 11.26
C GLY A 222 0.79 26.12 10.27
N TYR A 223 0.18 27.29 10.47
CA TYR A 223 -0.78 27.85 9.52
C TYR A 223 -0.05 28.43 8.31
N PRO A 224 -0.63 28.34 7.10
CA PRO A 224 -0.02 28.89 5.89
C PRO A 224 0.16 30.40 6.02
N THR A 225 1.30 30.89 5.53
CA THR A 225 1.62 32.32 5.43
C THR A 225 1.20 32.91 4.08
N GLY A 226 0.86 32.07 3.11
CA GLY A 226 0.53 32.45 1.73
C GLY A 226 1.72 32.39 0.78
N HIS A 227 2.90 32.03 1.27
CA HIS A 227 4.12 31.85 0.47
C HIS A 227 4.41 30.38 0.16
N GLU A 228 3.56 29.46 0.62
CA GLU A 228 3.73 28.03 0.41
C GLU A 228 3.39 27.62 -1.02
N THR A 229 4.31 26.90 -1.65
CA THR A 229 4.04 26.14 -2.88
C THR A 229 4.09 24.66 -2.57
N TYR A 230 3.01 23.95 -2.90
CA TYR A 230 2.86 22.52 -2.68
C TYR A 230 3.16 21.77 -3.98
N TYR A 231 3.96 20.72 -3.89
CA TYR A 231 4.24 19.81 -4.99
C TYR A 231 3.87 18.37 -4.59
N ILE A 232 3.72 17.48 -5.56
CA ILE A 232 3.38 16.08 -5.28
C ILE A 232 4.35 15.40 -4.31
N GLY A 233 5.65 15.74 -4.38
CA GLY A 233 6.72 15.14 -3.59
C GLY A 233 7.42 16.06 -2.58
N SER A 234 7.14 17.36 -2.60
CA SER A 234 7.78 18.36 -1.72
C SER A 234 6.86 19.56 -1.48
N MET A 235 7.24 20.47 -0.57
CA MET A 235 6.67 21.81 -0.49
C MET A 235 7.76 22.84 -0.19
N THR A 236 7.52 24.10 -0.51
CA THR A 236 8.45 25.21 -0.25
C THR A 236 7.70 26.37 0.41
N PRO A 237 8.16 26.92 1.54
CA PRO A 237 9.26 26.40 2.37
C PRO A 237 8.92 25.00 2.91
N ALA A 238 9.94 24.24 3.30
CA ALA A 238 9.69 22.98 4.00
C ALA A 238 8.99 23.29 5.35
N PRO A 239 7.97 22.51 5.74
CA PRO A 239 7.24 22.75 6.97
C PRO A 239 8.15 22.43 8.16
N SER A 240 7.96 23.14 9.27
CA SER A 240 8.65 22.79 10.52
C SER A 240 8.37 21.32 10.87
N GLN A 241 9.43 20.62 11.30
CA GLN A 241 9.33 19.21 11.69
C GLN A 241 8.40 19.05 12.89
#